data_AF-A0A0D1JN86-F1
#
_entry.id   AF-A0A0D1JN86-F1
#
_cell.length_a   1.000
_cell.length_b   1.000
_cell.length_c   1.000
_cell.angle_alpha   90.00
_cell.angle_beta   90.00
_cell.angle_gamma   90.00
#
_symmetry.space_group_name_H-M   'P 1'
#
loop_
_entity.id
_entity.type
_entity.pdbx_description
1 polymer ?
#
loop_
_entity_poly.entity_id
_entity_poly.type
_entity_poly.pdbx_seq_one_letter_code
_entity_poly.pdbx_strand_id
1 'polypeptide(L)'
;MAAGFATTEFAHVILNYNYDNFTTVALYAAVASFAFQLLMLGVMSWLGIAAVPLFALLMLFAAPLMTLAPEMLTHFYSAYVMPWLPMRFLLDGMRGIVYYNTALWNGNTQSLVWLAIIGLLLMVTSIYKPTKQLAV
;
A
#
# COMPACT_ATOMS: atom_id res chain seq x y z
N MET A 1 -3.97 0.05 11.26
CA MET A 1 -3.29 -0.08 12.57
C MET A 1 -3.29 -1.50 13.11
N ALA A 2 -4.43 -2.09 13.50
CA ALA A 2 -4.46 -3.45 14.05
C ALA A 2 -3.79 -4.50 13.13
N ALA A 3 -4.00 -4.39 11.81
CA ALA A 3 -3.38 -5.29 10.83
C ALA A 3 -1.84 -5.28 10.89
N GLY A 4 -1.19 -4.12 11.01
CA GLY A 4 0.29 -4.03 11.03
C GLY A 4 0.92 -4.61 12.29
N PHE A 5 0.29 -4.38 13.45
CA PHE A 5 0.71 -5.02 14.69
C PHE A 5 0.47 -6.52 14.64
N ALA A 6 -0.71 -6.97 14.20
CA ALA A 6 -1.03 -8.39 14.07
C ALA A 6 -0.02 -9.12 13.18
N THR A 7 0.31 -8.58 12.00
CA THR A 7 1.29 -9.21 11.09
C THR A 7 2.70 -9.29 11.71
N THR A 8 3.11 -8.28 12.48
CA THR A 8 4.44 -8.25 13.10
C THR A 8 4.52 -9.22 14.28
N GLU A 9 3.45 -9.29 15.08
CA GLU A 9 3.29 -10.30 16.15
C GLU A 9 3.30 -11.72 15.58
N PHE A 10 2.57 -11.97 14.49
CA PHE A 10 2.57 -13.29 13.85
C PHE A 10 3.96 -13.66 13.35
N ALA A 11 4.71 -12.74 12.77
CA ALA A 11 6.09 -13.02 12.36
C ALA A 11 7.01 -13.29 13.57
N HIS A 12 6.84 -12.56 14.68
CA HIS A 12 7.59 -12.81 15.91
C HIS A 12 7.25 -14.19 16.51
N VAL A 13 5.97 -14.54 16.64
CA VAL A 13 5.52 -15.77 17.29
C VAL A 13 5.69 -17.01 16.41
N ILE A 14 5.35 -16.93 15.12
CA ILE A 14 5.31 -18.09 14.22
C ILE A 14 6.69 -18.34 13.59
N LEU A 15 7.36 -17.29 13.13
CA LEU A 15 8.67 -17.40 12.46
C LEU A 15 9.83 -17.30 13.46
N ASN A 16 9.54 -17.06 14.74
CA ASN A 16 10.54 -16.84 15.80
C ASN A 16 11.56 -15.75 15.42
N TYR A 17 11.08 -14.72 14.71
CA TYR A 17 11.91 -13.65 14.20
C TYR A 17 12.10 -12.58 15.27
N ASN A 18 13.35 -12.33 15.67
CA ASN A 18 13.69 -11.27 16.59
C ASN A 18 13.95 -9.96 15.84
N TYR A 19 13.12 -8.96 16.11
CA TYR A 19 13.27 -7.61 15.57
C TYR A 19 14.15 -6.75 16.48
N ASP A 20 15.11 -6.01 15.91
CA ASP A 20 15.86 -4.98 16.65
C ASP A 20 14.94 -3.89 17.22
N ASN A 21 13.88 -3.54 16.49
CA ASN A 21 12.88 -2.57 16.92
C ASN A 21 11.47 -2.98 16.47
N PHE A 22 10.82 -3.81 17.29
CA PHE A 22 9.47 -4.31 17.04
C PHE A 22 8.47 -3.19 16.75
N THR A 23 8.46 -2.14 17.57
CA THR A 23 7.49 -1.04 17.48
C THR A 23 7.60 -0.30 16.16
N THR A 24 8.82 -0.08 15.66
CA THR A 24 9.05 0.63 14.39
C THR A 24 8.53 -0.17 13.21
N VAL A 25 8.78 -1.48 13.19
CA VAL A 25 8.27 -2.38 12.14
C VAL A 25 6.75 -2.45 12.16
N ALA A 26 6.17 -2.63 13.35
CA ALA A 26 4.71 -2.70 13.51
C ALA A 26 4.01 -1.40 13.12
N LEU A 27 4.56 -0.24 13.50
CA LEU A 27 4.03 1.06 13.11
C LEU A 27 4.14 1.30 11.61
N TYR A 28 5.26 0.95 10.99
CA TYR A 28 5.43 1.08 9.55
C TYR A 28 4.41 0.23 8.78
N ALA A 29 4.28 -1.05 9.16
CA ALA A 29 3.27 -1.95 8.59
C ALA A 29 1.83 -1.42 8.81
N ALA A 30 1.56 -0.82 9.97
CA ALA A 30 0.27 -0.23 10.31
C ALA A 30 -0.07 1.00 9.45
N VAL A 31 0.91 1.87 9.17
CA VAL A 31 0.75 3.03 8.28
C VAL A 31 0.54 2.57 6.84
N ALA A 32 1.33 1.61 6.39
CA ALA A 32 1.21 1.05 5.05
C ALA A 32 -0.16 0.39 4.82
N SER A 33 -0.63 -0.42 5.77
CA SER A 33 -1.95 -1.05 5.69
C SER A 33 -3.07 0.01 5.64
N PHE A 34 -2.96 1.03 6.49
CA PHE A 34 -3.94 2.12 6.55
C PHE A 34 -4.00 2.92 5.25
N ALA A 35 -2.85 3.30 4.69
CA ALA A 35 -2.76 4.00 3.41
C ALA A 35 -3.40 3.18 2.27
N PHE A 36 -3.09 1.88 2.22
CA PHE A 36 -3.64 0.99 1.19
C PHE A 36 -5.16 0.82 1.33
N GLN A 37 -5.67 0.67 2.55
CA GLN A 37 -7.11 0.57 2.82
C GLN A 37 -7.84 1.87 2.46
N LEU A 38 -7.29 3.04 2.79
CA LEU A 38 -7.84 4.34 2.38
C LEU A 38 -7.91 4.48 0.86
N LEU A 39 -6.85 4.09 0.16
CA LEU A 39 -6.83 4.12 -1.30
C LEU A 39 -7.89 3.18 -1.89
N MET A 40 -8.00 1.96 -1.39
CA MET A 40 -9.04 1.01 -1.82
C MET A 40 -10.45 1.56 -1.60
N LEU A 41 -10.72 2.12 -0.43
CA LEU A 41 -12.02 2.73 -0.12
C LEU A 41 -12.33 3.94 -1.00
N GLY A 42 -11.34 4.82 -1.23
CA GLY A 42 -11.50 5.98 -2.11
C GLY A 42 -11.73 5.59 -3.57
N VAL A 43 -11.08 4.54 -4.07
CA VAL A 43 -11.34 4.05 -5.43
C VAL A 43 -12.69 3.33 -5.50
N MET A 44 -13.06 2.56 -4.47
CA MET A 44 -14.37 1.90 -4.36
C MET A 44 -15.52 2.90 -4.30
N SER A 45 -15.37 4.06 -3.67
CA SER A 45 -16.43 5.08 -3.68
C SER A 45 -16.73 5.58 -5.11
N TRP A 46 -15.72 5.57 -5.99
CA TRP A 46 -15.86 5.96 -7.40
C TRP A 46 -16.28 4.82 -8.34
N LEU A 47 -15.72 3.63 -8.20
CA LEU A 47 -15.97 2.52 -9.14
C LEU A 47 -16.92 1.46 -8.58
N GLY A 48 -17.29 1.52 -7.30
CA GLY A 48 -18.06 0.49 -6.63
C GLY A 48 -17.33 -0.85 -6.65
N ILE A 49 -18.08 -1.94 -6.87
CA ILE A 49 -17.53 -3.30 -6.98
C ILE A 49 -16.57 -3.45 -8.18
N ALA A 50 -16.69 -2.60 -9.21
CA ALA A 50 -15.76 -2.63 -10.35
C ALA A 50 -14.32 -2.24 -9.96
N ALA A 51 -14.09 -1.67 -8.77
CA ALA A 51 -12.74 -1.46 -8.24
C ALA A 51 -12.01 -2.78 -7.91
N VAL A 52 -12.74 -3.85 -7.60
CA VAL A 52 -12.15 -5.14 -7.18
C VAL A 52 -11.22 -5.73 -8.26
N PRO A 53 -11.65 -5.92 -9.53
CA PRO A 53 -10.76 -6.44 -10.56
C PRO A 53 -9.56 -5.51 -10.83
N LEU A 54 -9.70 -4.19 -10.66
CA LEU A 54 -8.59 -3.25 -10.81
C LEU A 54 -7.48 -3.52 -9.77
N PHE A 55 -7.84 -3.64 -8.49
CA PHE A 55 -6.87 -3.96 -7.44
C PHE A 55 -6.32 -5.39 -7.56
N ALA A 56 -7.16 -6.34 -8.00
CA ALA A 56 -6.71 -7.71 -8.25
C ALA A 56 -5.64 -7.75 -9.35
N LEU A 57 -5.83 -7.02 -10.46
CA LEU A 57 -4.83 -6.91 -11.52
C LEU A 57 -3.55 -6.23 -11.01
N LEU A 58 -3.67 -5.13 -10.27
CA LEU A 58 -2.51 -4.46 -9.67
C LEU A 58 -1.71 -5.40 -8.76
N MET A 59 -2.38 -6.21 -7.93
CA MET A 59 -1.72 -7.20 -7.07
C MET A 59 -1.11 -8.36 -7.88
N LEU A 60 -1.79 -8.81 -8.94
CA LEU A 60 -1.27 -9.87 -9.80
C LEU A 60 0.03 -9.45 -10.49
N PHE A 61 0.10 -8.21 -10.99
CA PHE A 61 1.30 -7.66 -11.60
C PHE A 61 2.35 -7.22 -10.57
N ALA A 62 1.98 -7.00 -9.31
CA ALA A 62 2.92 -6.64 -8.25
C ALA A 62 3.98 -7.72 -8.05
N ALA A 63 3.57 -8.99 -7.89
CA ALA A 63 4.48 -10.09 -7.61
C ALA A 63 5.64 -10.22 -8.64
N PRO A 64 5.39 -10.35 -9.96
CA PRO A 64 6.48 -10.46 -10.93
C PRO A 64 7.33 -9.19 -11.02
N LEU A 65 6.71 -8.00 -10.96
CA LEU A 65 7.44 -6.72 -11.01
C LEU A 65 8.43 -6.56 -9.86
N MET A 66 8.17 -7.18 -8.71
CA MET A 66 9.02 -7.08 -7.53
C MET A 66 10.11 -8.16 -7.47
N THR A 67 10.00 -9.22 -8.28
CA THR A 67 11.05 -10.23 -8.45
C THR A 67 12.08 -9.85 -9.51
N LEU A 68 11.70 -8.97 -10.43
CA LEU A 68 12.59 -8.50 -11.49
C LEU A 68 13.51 -7.40 -10.98
N ALA A 69 14.76 -7.44 -11.45
CA ALA A 69 15.68 -6.34 -11.21
C ALA A 69 15.23 -5.09 -12.00
N PRO A 70 15.42 -3.87 -11.47
CA PRO A 70 14.97 -2.64 -12.11
C PRO A 70 15.48 -2.48 -13.55
N GLU A 71 16.68 -2.95 -13.85
CA GLU A 71 17.31 -2.94 -15.18
C GLU A 71 16.63 -3.85 -16.21
N MET A 72 15.88 -4.86 -15.77
CA MET A 72 15.12 -5.74 -16.65
C MET A 72 13.74 -5.17 -17.01
N LEU A 73 13.34 -4.06 -16.37
CA LEU A 73 12.06 -3.42 -16.63
C LEU A 73 12.14 -2.53 -17.87
N THR A 74 11.22 -2.72 -18.81
CA THR A 74 11.02 -1.77 -19.90
C THR A 74 10.62 -0.40 -19.36
N HIS A 75 10.99 0.68 -20.05
CA HIS A 75 10.67 2.07 -19.68
C HIS A 75 9.19 2.29 -19.29
N PHE A 76 8.26 1.57 -19.92
CA PHE A 76 6.84 1.63 -19.57
C PHE A 76 6.57 1.22 -18.11
N TYR A 77 7.10 0.10 -17.67
CA TYR A 77 6.84 -0.42 -16.32
C TYR A 77 7.51 0.43 -15.24
N SER A 78 8.75 0.85 -15.46
CA SER A 78 9.50 1.67 -14.50
C SER A 78 8.90 3.07 -14.33
N ALA A 79 8.47 3.72 -15.42
CA ALA A 79 7.96 5.08 -15.39
C ALA A 79 6.47 5.18 -14.99
N TYR A 80 5.62 4.22 -15.40
CA TYR A 80 4.17 4.36 -15.26
C TYR A 80 3.54 3.38 -14.28
N VAL A 81 4.07 2.16 -14.13
CA VAL A 81 3.44 1.13 -13.28
C VAL A 81 4.05 1.15 -11.88
N MET A 82 5.38 1.18 -11.80
CA MET A 82 6.14 1.05 -10.56
C MET A 82 5.92 2.18 -9.54
N PRO A 83 5.70 3.46 -9.94
CA PRO A 83 5.39 4.53 -8.98
C PRO A 83 3.98 4.43 -8.39
N TRP A 84 3.06 3.79 -9.11
CA TRP A 84 1.66 3.64 -8.70
C TRP A 84 1.42 2.39 -7.88
N LEU A 85 2.40 1.47 -7.80
CA LEU A 85 2.27 0.19 -7.13
C LEU A 85 2.43 0.36 -5.60
N PRO A 86 1.34 0.41 -4.81
CA PRO A 86 1.44 0.81 -3.41
C PRO A 86 2.20 -0.22 -2.56
N MET A 87 2.12 -1.49 -2.96
CA MET A 87 2.79 -2.61 -2.32
C MET A 87 4.32 -2.48 -2.39
N ARG A 88 4.84 -1.74 -3.37
CA ARG A 88 6.27 -1.43 -3.48
C ARG A 88 6.77 -0.65 -2.27
N PHE A 89 6.06 0.41 -1.89
CA PHE A 89 6.46 1.23 -0.76
C PHE A 89 6.46 0.43 0.55
N LEU A 90 5.48 -0.47 0.74
CA LEU A 90 5.48 -1.38 1.88
C LEU A 90 6.77 -2.21 1.92
N LEU A 91 7.09 -2.96 0.87
CA LEU A 91 8.22 -3.90 0.91
C LEU A 91 9.57 -3.18 0.92
N ASP A 92 9.75 -2.15 0.11
CA ASP A 92 11.00 -1.40 0.05
C ASP A 92 11.27 -0.69 1.39
N GLY A 93 10.26 -0.11 2.03
CA GLY A 93 10.44 0.51 3.35
C GLY A 93 10.58 -0.50 4.48
N MET A 94 9.89 -1.65 4.43
CA MET A 94 10.12 -2.73 5.39
C MET A 94 11.54 -3.27 5.31
N ARG A 95 12.06 -3.52 4.09
CA ARG A 95 13.47 -3.92 3.91
C ARG A 95 14.42 -2.85 4.45
N GLY A 96 14.14 -1.58 4.17
CA GLY A 96 14.85 -0.42 4.73
C GLY A 96 14.97 -0.46 6.25
N ILE A 97 13.85 -0.66 6.93
CA ILE A 97 13.78 -0.63 8.40
C ILE A 97 14.45 -1.87 9.00
N VAL A 98 14.16 -3.05 8.45
CA VAL A 98 14.62 -4.34 9.00
C VAL A 98 16.10 -4.59 8.74
N TYR A 99 16.60 -4.29 7.53
CA TYR A 99 17.98 -4.64 7.15
C TYR A 99 18.96 -3.47 7.20
N TYR A 100 18.48 -2.24 6.97
CA TYR A 100 19.35 -1.07 6.84
C TYR A 100 19.18 -0.08 8.01
N ASN A 101 18.43 -0.47 9.05
CA ASN A 101 18.15 0.31 10.25
C ASN A 101 17.67 1.75 9.94
N THR A 102 16.92 1.91 8.84
CA THR A 102 16.38 3.22 8.46
C THR A 102 15.31 3.68 9.44
N ALA A 103 15.25 4.99 9.69
CA ALA A 103 14.22 5.58 10.53
C ALA A 103 12.81 5.35 9.94
N LEU A 104 11.79 5.38 10.81
CA LEU A 104 10.38 5.28 10.41
C LEU A 104 10.01 6.35 9.39
N TRP A 105 10.50 7.57 9.56
CA TRP A 105 10.31 8.64 8.60
C TRP A 105 11.35 8.57 7.48
N ASN A 106 11.03 7.83 6.43
CA ASN A 106 11.83 7.70 5.22
C ASN A 106 11.01 8.10 3.98
N GLY A 107 11.65 8.11 2.80
CA GLY A 107 10.98 8.44 1.54
C GLY A 107 9.79 7.53 1.22
N ASN A 108 9.82 6.26 1.65
CA ASN A 108 8.71 5.33 1.46
C ASN A 108 7.51 5.67 2.36
N THR A 109 7.74 6.07 3.60
CA THR A 109 6.70 6.57 4.51
C THR A 109 6.05 7.84 3.95
N GLN A 110 6.84 8.75 3.39
CA GLN A 110 6.30 9.95 2.74
C GLN A 110 5.39 9.59 1.55
N SER A 111 5.81 8.64 0.70
CA SER A 111 4.97 8.12 -0.39
C SER A 111 3.69 7.46 0.12
N LEU A 112 3.75 6.70 1.21
CA LEU A 112 2.56 6.10 1.83
C LEU A 112 1.60 7.16 2.39
N VAL A 113 2.12 8.23 2.98
CA VAL A 113 1.29 9.36 3.45
C VAL A 113 0.61 10.04 2.27
N TRP A 114 1.33 10.29 1.16
CA TRP A 114 0.72 10.82 -0.06
C TRP A 114 -0.36 9.91 -0.63
N LEU A 115 -0.14 8.59 -0.64
CA LEU A 115 -1.15 7.63 -1.04
C LEU A 115 -2.40 7.67 -0.16
N ALA A 116 -2.22 7.79 1.16
CA ALA A 116 -3.34 7.94 2.09
C ALA A 116 -4.12 9.23 1.83
N ILE A 117 -3.43 10.35 1.55
CA ILE A 117 -4.05 11.62 1.18
C ILE A 117 -4.83 11.50 -0.12
N ILE A 118 -4.25 10.87 -1.16
CA ILE A 118 -4.93 10.64 -2.43
C ILE A 118 -6.19 9.78 -2.23
N GLY A 119 -6.10 8.70 -1.45
CA GLY A 119 -7.25 7.85 -1.11
C GLY A 119 -8.35 8.62 -0.38
N LEU A 120 -7.98 9.46 0.58
CA LEU A 120 -8.91 10.31 1.30
C LEU A 120 -9.56 11.35 0.38
N LEU A 121 -8.80 12.01 -0.49
CA LEU A 121 -9.31 12.97 -1.47
C LEU A 121 -10.29 12.29 -2.44
N LEU A 122 -9.97 11.09 -2.93
CA LEU A 122 -10.89 10.30 -3.77
C LEU A 122 -12.19 9.99 -3.01
N MET A 123 -12.08 9.59 -1.74
CA MET A 123 -13.26 9.31 -0.92
C MET A 123 -14.13 10.57 -0.71
N VAL A 124 -13.53 11.70 -0.37
CA VAL A 124 -14.24 12.97 -0.13
C VAL A 124 -14.87 13.50 -1.43
N THR A 125 -14.13 13.44 -2.54
CA THR A 125 -14.64 13.90 -3.84
C THR A 125 -15.81 13.05 -4.34
N SER A 126 -15.95 11.81 -3.87
CA SER A 126 -17.11 10.98 -4.18
C SER A 126 -18.43 11.54 -3.66
N ILE A 127 -18.43 12.50 -2.73
CA ILE A 127 -19.65 13.18 -2.27
C ILE A 127 -20.32 13.95 -3.42
N TYR A 128 -19.54 14.44 -4.37
CA TYR A 128 -20.05 15.19 -5.52
C TYR A 128 -20.61 14.31 -6.64
N LYS A 129 -20.64 12.99 -6.47
CA LYS A 129 -21.24 12.11 -7.48
C LYS A 129 -22.74 12.42 -7.61
N PRO A 130 -23.25 12.65 -8.84
CA PRO A 130 -24.68 12.73 -9.05
C PRO A 130 -25.29 11.35 -8.74
N THR A 131 -26.05 11.28 -7.67
CA THR A 131 -26.86 10.11 -7.33
C THR A 131 -27.85 9.89 -8.47
N LYS A 132 -27.66 8.85 -9.28
CA LYS A 132 -28.72 8.37 -10.17
C LYS A 132 -29.82 7.83 -9.26
N GLN A 133 -30.81 8.68 -8.96
CA GLN A 133 -32.06 8.24 -8.34
C GLN A 133 -32.65 7.18 -9.24
N LEU A 134 -32.68 5.94 -8.76
CA LEU A 134 -33.44 4.86 -9.37
C LEU A 134 -34.89 5.29 -9.30
N ALA A 135 -35.45 5.69 -10.44
CA ALA A 135 -36.89 5.89 -10.59
C ALA A 135 -37.54 4.52 -10.37
N VAL A 136 -38.19 4.37 -9.21
CA VAL A 136 -39.09 3.27 -8.88
C VAL A 136 -40.45 3.56 -9.49
#